data_AF-A0A7S4UTD7-F1
#
_entry.id   AF-A0A7S4UTD7-F1
#
_cell.length_a   1.000
_cell.length_b   1.000
_cell.length_c   1.000
_cell.angle_alpha   90.00
_cell.angle_beta   90.00
_cell.angle_gamma   90.00
#
_symmetry.space_group_name_H-M   'P 1'
#
loop_
_entity.id
_entity.type
_entity.pdbx_description
1 polymer ?
#
loop_
_entity_poly.entity_id
_entity_poly.type
_entity_poly.pdbx_seq_one_letter_code
_entity_poly.pdbx_strand_id
1 'polypeptide(L)'
;AFLPFCRKARLAQCLNPWTAELPDDFSFLPRTWVLPADAADLEAAVTTSKDTFIAKPTAGSQGKGIVLGKKWKDLSDVVQKSKAAWSAAEYVVQRYIVNPLLLDGLKFDLRLYVVVTSVVPLR
;
A
#
# COMPACT_ATOMS: atom_id res chain seq x y z
N ALA A 1 14.70 1.07 -15.38
CA ALA A 1 14.19 2.35 -14.84
C ALA A 1 12.87 2.20 -14.06
N PHE A 2 11.80 1.59 -14.61
CA PHE A 2 10.46 1.61 -14.00
C PHE A 2 10.14 0.56 -12.92
N LEU A 3 10.97 -0.48 -12.76
CA LEU A 3 10.72 -1.57 -11.80
C LEU A 3 10.43 -1.11 -10.35
N PRO A 4 11.03 -0.03 -9.82
CA PRO A 4 10.66 0.51 -8.51
C PRO A 4 9.19 0.95 -8.41
N PHE A 5 8.58 1.48 -9.47
CA PHE A 5 7.17 1.89 -9.46
C PHE A 5 6.20 0.71 -9.57
N CYS A 6 6.64 -0.43 -10.11
CA CYS A 6 5.80 -1.60 -10.29
C CYS A 6 5.72 -2.52 -9.05
N ARG A 7 6.59 -2.32 -8.05
CA ARG A 7 6.56 -3.07 -6.78
C ARG A 7 5.96 -2.20 -5.69
N LYS A 8 4.93 -2.70 -5.00
CA LYS A 8 4.15 -1.91 -4.02
C LYS A 8 5.02 -1.25 -2.94
N ALA A 9 5.95 -1.99 -2.34
CA ALA A 9 6.82 -1.45 -1.30
C ALA A 9 7.79 -0.39 -1.83
N ARG A 10 8.38 -0.62 -3.01
CA ARG A 10 9.28 0.35 -3.64
C ARG A 10 8.53 1.62 -4.04
N LEU A 11 7.32 1.47 -4.58
CA LEU A 11 6.42 2.59 -4.86
C LEU A 11 6.12 3.40 -3.59
N ALA A 12 5.76 2.72 -2.49
CA ALA A 12 5.49 3.37 -1.21
C ALA A 12 6.72 4.10 -0.67
N GLN A 13 7.90 3.47 -0.69
CA GLN A 13 9.17 4.07 -0.27
C GLN A 13 9.51 5.32 -1.09
N CYS A 14 9.25 5.30 -2.40
CA CYS A 14 9.48 6.46 -3.27
C CYS A 14 8.47 7.59 -3.04
N LEU A 15 7.20 7.27 -2.80
CA LEU A 15 6.11 8.27 -2.80
C LEU A 15 5.75 8.81 -1.40
N ASN A 16 5.97 8.05 -0.34
CA ASN A 16 5.66 8.49 1.03
C ASN A 16 6.31 9.83 1.41
N PRO A 17 7.60 10.11 1.10
CA PRO A 17 8.21 11.41 1.43
C PRO A 17 7.48 12.59 0.79
N TRP A 18 7.02 12.43 -0.46
CA TRP A 18 6.31 13.48 -1.20
C TRP A 18 4.97 13.85 -0.57
N THR A 19 4.31 12.94 0.15
CA THR A 19 3.08 13.27 0.88
C THR A 19 3.31 14.27 2.03
N ALA A 20 4.54 14.36 2.55
CA ALA A 20 4.93 15.33 3.55
C ALA A 20 5.51 16.62 2.93
N GLU A 21 6.26 16.49 1.84
CA GLU A 21 6.90 17.63 1.15
C GLU A 21 5.91 18.45 0.32
N LEU A 22 4.97 17.79 -0.36
CA LEU A 22 3.97 18.39 -1.26
C LEU A 22 2.56 17.86 -0.94
N PRO A 23 2.00 18.20 0.23
CA PRO A 23 0.77 17.59 0.72
C PRO A 23 -0.45 17.86 -0.17
N ASP A 24 -0.54 19.04 -0.78
CA ASP A 24 -1.66 19.40 -1.66
C ASP A 24 -1.62 18.60 -2.96
N ASP A 25 -0.43 18.48 -3.58
CA ASP A 25 -0.23 17.75 -4.83
C ASP A 25 -0.32 16.23 -4.67
N PHE A 26 0.05 15.69 -3.49
CA PHE A 26 0.12 14.25 -3.22
C PHE A 26 -1.01 13.75 -2.29
N SER A 27 -2.05 14.56 -2.08
CA SER A 27 -3.24 14.22 -1.26
C SER A 27 -4.00 12.97 -1.74
N PHE A 28 -3.77 12.54 -2.99
CA PHE A 28 -4.34 11.33 -3.59
C PHE A 28 -3.67 10.03 -3.13
N LEU A 29 -2.52 10.09 -2.45
CA LEU A 29 -1.77 8.93 -1.98
C LEU A 29 -2.06 8.65 -0.50
N PRO A 30 -2.72 7.53 -0.16
CA PRO A 30 -2.88 7.15 1.23
C PRO A 30 -1.53 6.71 1.81
N ARG A 31 -1.23 7.15 3.04
CA ARG A 31 -0.07 6.69 3.82
C ARG A 31 0.02 5.17 3.77
N THR A 32 1.20 4.68 3.38
CA THR A 32 1.47 3.25 3.20
C THR A 32 2.67 2.83 4.04
N TRP A 33 2.51 1.81 4.86
CA TRP A 33 3.56 1.22 5.70
C TRP A 33 4.14 -0.01 4.99
N VAL A 34 5.47 -0.17 5.02
CA VAL A 34 6.20 -1.30 4.45
C VAL A 34 6.70 -2.20 5.58
N LEU A 35 6.18 -3.42 5.63
CA LEU A 35 6.57 -4.41 6.64
C LEU A 35 7.76 -5.26 6.16
N PRO A 36 8.72 -5.59 7.05
CA PRO A 36 8.65 -5.42 8.51
C PRO A 36 9.17 -4.07 9.04
N ALA A 37 9.77 -3.22 8.20
CA ALA A 37 10.47 -2.00 8.63
C ALA A 37 9.57 -1.02 9.41
N ASP A 38 8.34 -0.84 8.94
CA ASP A 38 7.39 0.15 9.50
C ASP A 38 6.43 -0.46 10.54
N ALA A 39 6.74 -1.65 11.09
CA ALA A 39 5.79 -2.38 11.94
C ALA A 39 5.38 -1.60 13.21
N ALA A 40 6.32 -0.89 13.85
CA ALA A 40 6.03 -0.10 15.05
C ALA A 40 5.13 1.11 14.76
N ASP A 41 5.40 1.83 13.65
CA ASP A 41 4.56 2.96 13.21
C ASP A 41 3.15 2.47 12.81
N LEU A 42 3.07 1.33 12.12
CA LEU A 42 1.80 0.70 11.79
C LEU A 42 1.02 0.29 13.04
N GLU A 43 1.67 -0.33 14.03
CA GLU A 43 1.03 -0.74 15.28
C GLU A 43 0.42 0.46 16.02
N ALA A 44 1.17 1.57 16.11
CA ALA A 44 0.68 2.81 16.69
C ALA A 44 -0.53 3.37 15.91
N ALA A 45 -0.45 3.39 14.57
CA ALA A 45 -1.51 3.88 13.70
C ALA A 45 -2.80 3.03 13.80
N VAL A 46 -2.67 1.71 13.83
CA VAL A 46 -3.81 0.77 13.95
C VAL A 46 -4.43 0.83 15.34
N THR A 47 -3.63 1.01 16.39
CA THR A 47 -4.13 1.05 17.77
C THR A 47 -4.87 2.35 18.07
N THR A 48 -4.42 3.46 17.49
CA THR A 48 -5.00 4.80 17.74
C THR A 48 -6.19 5.10 16.83
N SER A 49 -6.26 4.46 15.65
CA SER A 49 -7.33 4.70 14.68
C SER A 49 -8.47 3.69 14.80
N LYS A 50 -9.66 4.08 14.35
CA LYS A 50 -10.81 3.19 14.09
C LYS A 50 -10.92 2.78 12.62
N ASP A 51 -9.93 3.17 11.80
CA ASP A 51 -9.91 2.90 10.37
C ASP A 51 -9.79 1.40 10.06
N THR A 52 -10.20 1.04 8.85
CA THR A 52 -9.88 -0.27 8.30
C THR A 52 -8.58 -0.17 7.53
N PHE A 53 -7.72 -1.17 7.67
CA PHE A 53 -6.44 -1.26 6.97
C PHE A 53 -6.49 -2.42 5.99
N ILE A 54 -5.75 -2.29 4.89
CA ILE A 54 -5.58 -3.31 3.86
C ILE A 54 -4.11 -3.67 3.72
N ALA A 55 -3.78 -4.93 4.00
CA ALA A 55 -2.46 -5.51 3.79
C ALA A 55 -2.41 -6.23 2.44
N LYS A 56 -1.33 -6.01 1.70
CA LYS A 56 -1.12 -6.57 0.35
C LYS A 56 0.31 -7.11 0.24
N PRO A 57 0.52 -8.34 -0.28
CA PRO A 57 1.87 -8.82 -0.57
C PRO A 57 2.53 -7.94 -1.64
N THR A 58 3.79 -7.55 -1.44
CA THR A 58 4.49 -6.63 -2.36
C THR A 58 4.51 -7.16 -3.78
N ALA A 59 4.93 -8.43 -3.96
CA ALA A 59 5.04 -9.09 -5.26
C ALA A 59 3.76 -9.81 -5.71
N GLY A 60 2.66 -9.72 -4.94
CA GLY A 60 1.40 -10.39 -5.27
C GLY A 60 0.58 -9.69 -6.37
N SER A 61 -0.28 -10.44 -7.04
CA SER A 61 -1.22 -9.97 -8.05
C SER A 61 -2.60 -10.64 -7.86
N GLN A 62 -3.61 -10.20 -8.63
CA GLN A 62 -4.96 -10.80 -8.65
C GLN A 62 -5.69 -10.81 -7.30
N GLY A 63 -5.32 -9.92 -6.38
CA GLY A 63 -5.91 -9.87 -5.03
C GLY A 63 -5.51 -11.02 -4.09
N LYS A 64 -4.62 -11.93 -4.51
CA LYS A 64 -4.19 -13.06 -3.69
C LYS A 64 -3.38 -12.59 -2.48
N GLY A 65 -3.75 -13.07 -1.30
CA GLY A 65 -3.10 -12.76 -0.03
C GLY A 65 -3.42 -11.37 0.53
N ILE A 66 -4.43 -10.67 0.00
CA ILE A 66 -4.93 -9.43 0.59
C ILE A 66 -5.68 -9.74 1.88
N VAL A 67 -5.41 -8.97 2.93
CA VAL A 67 -6.08 -9.08 4.23
C VAL A 67 -6.61 -7.71 4.64
N LEU A 68 -7.81 -7.67 5.21
CA LEU A 68 -8.35 -6.48 5.87
C LEU A 68 -8.27 -6.66 7.39
N GLY A 69 -7.86 -5.61 8.10
CA GLY A 69 -7.77 -5.61 9.56
C GLY A 69 -8.16 -4.27 10.15
N LYS A 70 -8.83 -4.27 11.30
CA LYS A 70 -9.15 -3.05 12.07
C LYS A 70 -8.34 -2.95 13.35
N LYS A 71 -7.86 -4.07 13.87
CA LYS A 71 -7.08 -4.18 15.09
C LYS A 71 -5.72 -4.78 14.76
N TRP A 72 -4.72 -4.49 15.61
CA TRP A 72 -3.37 -5.00 15.41
C TRP A 72 -3.32 -6.53 15.28
N LYS A 73 -4.09 -7.23 16.12
CA LYS A 73 -4.23 -8.68 16.09
C LYS A 73 -4.77 -9.23 14.76
N ASP A 74 -5.53 -8.44 14.00
CA ASP A 74 -6.06 -8.88 12.70
C ASP A 74 -4.94 -8.93 11.63
N LEU A 75 -3.81 -8.28 11.90
CA LEU A 75 -2.64 -8.21 11.01
C LEU A 75 -1.45 -9.05 11.53
N SER A 76 -1.60 -9.80 12.62
CA SER A 76 -0.51 -10.56 13.24
C SER A 76 0.18 -11.52 12.28
N ASP A 77 -0.61 -12.24 11.47
CA ASP A 77 -0.10 -13.21 10.49
C ASP A 77 0.71 -12.52 9.39
N VAL A 78 0.25 -11.34 8.95
CA VAL A 78 0.96 -10.51 7.95
C VAL A 78 2.31 -10.08 8.52
N VAL A 79 2.31 -9.57 9.76
CA VAL A 79 3.53 -9.12 10.45
C VAL A 79 4.49 -10.29 10.66
N GLN A 80 4.01 -11.44 11.13
CA GLN A 80 4.84 -12.62 11.36
C GLN A 80 5.45 -13.15 10.05
N LYS A 81 4.65 -13.26 8.98
CA LYS A 81 5.14 -13.68 7.65
C LYS A 81 6.20 -12.71 7.11
N SER A 82 6.05 -11.40 7.33
CA SER A 82 7.02 -10.41 6.90
C SER A 82 8.35 -10.45 7.66
N LYS A 83 8.35 -11.01 8.88
CA LYS A 83 9.56 -11.17 9.72
C LYS A 83 10.28 -12.50 9.50
N ALA A 84 9.61 -13.50 8.93
CA ALA A 84 10.19 -14.82 8.74
C ALA A 84 11.32 -14.78 7.70
N ALA A 85 12.56 -15.03 8.11
CA ALA A 85 13.76 -14.91 7.26
C ALA A 85 13.72 -15.78 5.97
N TRP A 86 12.97 -16.88 5.98
CA TRP A 86 12.78 -17.77 4.83
C TRP A 86 11.65 -17.33 3.89
N SER A 87 10.79 -16.42 4.36
CA SER A 87 9.67 -15.84 3.65
C SER A 87 10.06 -14.41 3.29
N ALA A 88 10.60 -14.20 2.09
CA ALA A 88 10.81 -12.87 1.51
C ALA A 88 9.49 -12.13 1.20
N ALA A 89 8.39 -12.49 1.88
CA ALA A 89 7.07 -11.93 1.71
C ALA A 89 7.00 -10.58 2.42
N GLU A 90 7.53 -9.56 1.76
CA GLU A 90 7.30 -8.16 2.11
C GLU A 90 5.82 -7.82 1.88
N TYR A 91 5.25 -7.03 2.79
CA TYR A 91 3.88 -6.54 2.69
C TYR A 91 3.87 -5.03 2.72
N VAL A 92 2.89 -4.46 2.01
CA VAL A 92 2.47 -3.09 2.24
C VAL A 92 1.14 -3.09 2.99
N VAL A 93 0.98 -2.16 3.92
CA VAL A 93 -0.28 -1.92 4.63
C VAL A 93 -0.68 -0.48 4.38
N GLN A 94 -1.97 -0.26 4.10
CA GLN A 94 -2.50 1.07 3.77
C GLN A 94 -3.86 1.25 4.44
N ARG A 95 -4.25 2.49 4.72
CA ARG A 95 -5.65 2.77 5.08
C ARG A 95 -6.57 2.37 3.94
N TYR A 96 -7.62 1.62 4.25
CA TYR A 96 -8.62 1.19 3.29
C TYR A 96 -9.62 2.32 3.04
N ILE A 97 -9.90 2.60 1.77
CA ILE A 97 -10.93 3.58 1.37
C ILE A 97 -12.30 2.96 1.62
N VAL A 98 -12.94 3.36 2.71
CA VAL A 98 -14.23 2.82 3.18
C VAL A 98 -15.43 3.33 2.40
N ASN A 99 -15.33 4.51 1.79
CA ASN A 99 -16.40 5.14 1.01
C ASN A 99 -15.97 5.27 -0.47
N PRO A 100 -15.81 4.17 -1.21
CA PRO A 100 -15.51 4.25 -2.64
C PRO A 100 -16.74 4.74 -3.42
N LEU A 101 -16.51 5.31 -4.61
CA LEU A 101 -17.57 5.49 -5.58
C LEU A 101 -18.15 4.11 -5.96
N LEU A 102 -19.47 4.04 -6.03
CA LEU A 102 -20.21 2.83 -6.39
C LEU A 102 -20.88 3.03 -7.74
N LEU A 103 -20.86 1.99 -8.56
CA LEU A 103 -21.66 1.88 -9.79
C LEU A 103 -22.67 0.76 -9.55
N ASP A 104 -23.96 1.06 -9.61
CA ASP A 104 -25.06 0.12 -9.32
C ASP A 104 -24.90 -0.61 -7.97
N GLY A 105 -24.42 0.11 -6.95
CA GLY A 105 -24.18 -0.43 -5.61
C GLY A 105 -22.91 -1.31 -5.48
N LEU A 106 -22.14 -1.49 -6.55
CA LEU A 106 -20.91 -2.27 -6.56
C LEU A 106 -19.67 -1.37 -6.57
N LYS A 107 -18.67 -1.77 -5.80
CA LYS A 107 -17.33 -1.15 -5.83
C LYS A 107 -16.62 -1.56 -7.12
N PHE A 108 -15.97 -0.61 -7.78
CA PHE A 108 -15.11 -0.86 -8.94
C PHE A 108 -13.75 -0.15 -8.79
N ASP A 109 -12.82 -0.48 -9.68
CA ASP A 109 -11.58 0.26 -9.88
C ASP A 109 -11.41 0.65 -11.36
N LEU A 110 -10.48 1.55 -11.63
CA LEU A 110 -10.15 1.98 -13.00
C LEU A 110 -8.80 1.40 -13.42
N ARG A 111 -8.77 0.75 -14.59
CA ARG A 111 -7.52 0.38 -15.25
C ARG A 111 -7.15 1.44 -16.28
N LEU A 112 -6.13 2.24 -15.96
CA LEU A 112 -5.53 3.19 -16.88
C LEU A 112 -4.28 2.57 -17.53
N TYR A 113 -4.13 2.77 -18.83
CA TYR A 113 -2.93 2.37 -19.58
C TYR A 113 -2.08 3.60 -19.87
N VAL A 114 -0.84 3.60 -19.37
CA VAL A 114 0.12 4.69 -19.56
C VAL A 114 1.28 4.16 -20.38
N VAL A 115 1.64 4.86 -21.45
CA VAL A 115 2.80 4.55 -22.28
C VAL A 115 3.88 5.58 -21.99
N VAL A 116 5.06 5.12 -21.63
CA VAL A 116 6.25 5.97 -21.47
C VAL A 116 7.16 5.69 -22.66
N THR A 117 7.31 6.68 -23.52
CA THR A 117 8.05 6.60 -24.79
C THR A 117 9.50 7.04 -24.64
N SER A 118 9.79 7.82 -23.61
CA SER A 118 11.16 8.24 -23.29
C SER A 118 11.27 8.61 -21.82
N VAL A 119 12.43 8.38 -21.22
CA VAL A 119 12.76 8.83 -19.85
C VAL A 119 13.59 10.11 -19.84
N VAL A 120 14.30 10.41 -20.95
CA VAL A 120 15.11 11.62 -21.12
C VAL A 120 15.03 12.10 -22.57
N PRO A 121 14.26 13.16 -22.88
CA PRO A 121 13.30 13.82 -21.98
C PRO A 121 12.13 12.88 -21.66
N LEU A 122 11.45 13.10 -20.53
CA LEU A 122 10.26 12.33 -20.17
C LEU A 122 9.15 12.60 -21.19
N ARG A 123 8.60 11.54 -21.78
CA ARG A 123 7.47 11.58 -22.71
C ARG A 123 6.57 10.38 -22.51
#